data_AF-A0A537J4K5-F1
#
_entry.id   AF-A0A537J4K5-F1
#
_cell.length_a   1.000
_cell.length_b   1.000
_cell.length_c   1.000
_cell.angle_alpha   90.00
_cell.angle_beta   90.00
_cell.angle_gamma   90.00
#
_symmetry.space_group_name_H-M   'P 1'
#
loop_
_entity.id
_entity.type
_entity.pdbx_description
1 polymer ?
#
loop_
_entity_poly.entity_id
_entity_poly.type
_entity_poly.pdbx_seq_one_letter_code
_entity_poly.pdbx_strand_id
1 'polypeptide(L)'
;LSHLGRVEWHQGNYTKAAALFEEGLTLARIAGDKWLIAYALRNLGHVALKLDDPQHATKCYTEGLALCRSVGDRWVTEECLEGLAGAACAQAYHEEAARLFGAAEALHEILHSHHAAPYQADIDRRIASTRARLGDAGFAAALAEGRAMTLALAIEYALGLNFTEVVPAGSAPAGKPVSKRSALLTAREREVAALIARGLSNRHIASHLKIPERTAQTHVQNILNKLGVNSRTQVAVWAVENGLLSSSRD
;
A
#
# COMPACT_ATOMS: atom_id res chain seq x y z
N LEU A 1 25.88 -7.22 -12.37
CA LEU A 1 24.58 -7.90 -12.27
C LEU A 1 23.41 -6.97 -12.57
N SER A 2 23.23 -5.85 -11.87
CA SER A 2 22.09 -4.93 -12.08
C SER A 2 21.95 -4.38 -13.50
N HIS A 3 23.06 -4.04 -14.17
CA HIS A 3 23.03 -3.60 -15.58
C HIS A 3 22.65 -4.74 -16.54
N LEU A 4 23.16 -5.96 -16.32
CA LEU A 4 22.82 -7.13 -17.13
C LEU A 4 21.35 -7.52 -16.93
N GLY A 5 20.84 -7.47 -15.70
CA GLY A 5 19.43 -7.68 -15.40
C GLY A 5 18.52 -6.68 -16.12
N ARG A 6 18.93 -5.41 -16.21
CA ARG A 6 18.21 -4.38 -16.99
C ARG A 6 18.22 -4.67 -18.49
N VAL A 7 19.33 -5.18 -19.05
CA VAL A 7 19.39 -5.58 -20.46
C VAL A 7 18.42 -6.72 -20.74
N GLU A 8 18.43 -7.78 -19.93
CA GLU A 8 17.50 -8.90 -20.03
C GLU A 8 16.03 -8.45 -19.90
N TRP A 9 15.76 -7.51 -18.98
CA TRP A 9 14.45 -6.88 -18.81
C TRP A 9 13.98 -6.18 -20.09
N HIS A 10 14.83 -5.34 -20.70
CA HIS A 10 14.49 -4.64 -21.94
C HIS A 10 14.31 -5.58 -23.13
N GLN A 11 14.93 -6.76 -23.09
CA GLN A 11 14.74 -7.84 -24.07
C GLN A 11 13.50 -8.71 -23.79
N GLY A 12 12.77 -8.46 -22.70
CA GLY A 12 11.59 -9.24 -22.31
C GLY A 12 11.92 -10.58 -21.62
N ASN A 13 13.19 -10.85 -21.32
CA ASN A 13 13.64 -12.06 -20.63
C ASN A 13 13.47 -11.93 -19.12
N TYR A 14 12.23 -11.74 -18.66
CA TYR A 14 11.92 -11.38 -17.28
C TYR A 14 12.42 -12.40 -16.24
N THR A 15 12.40 -13.70 -16.55
CA THR A 15 12.93 -14.75 -15.66
C THR A 15 14.44 -14.66 -15.48
N LYS A 16 15.19 -14.36 -16.56
CA LYS A 16 16.65 -14.15 -16.46
C LYS A 16 16.96 -12.86 -15.73
N ALA A 17 16.19 -11.81 -15.98
CA ALA A 17 16.29 -10.55 -15.24
C ALA A 17 16.06 -10.76 -13.73
N ALA A 18 15.04 -11.55 -13.34
CA ALA A 18 14.78 -11.92 -11.95
C ALA A 18 16.02 -12.53 -11.29
N ALA A 19 16.57 -13.59 -11.88
CA ALA A 19 17.73 -14.30 -11.34
C ALA A 19 18.95 -13.36 -11.15
N LEU A 20 19.21 -12.49 -12.13
CA LEU A 20 20.30 -11.51 -12.04
C LEU A 20 20.08 -10.44 -10.96
N PHE A 21 18.83 -10.01 -10.77
CA PHE A 21 18.51 -9.07 -9.69
C PHE A 21 18.51 -9.74 -8.31
N GLU A 22 18.10 -11.00 -8.18
CA GLU A 22 18.19 -11.78 -6.93
C GLU A 22 19.64 -12.03 -6.51
N GLU A 23 20.51 -12.36 -7.47
CA GLU A 23 21.95 -12.50 -7.22
C GLU A 23 22.56 -11.15 -6.79
N GLY A 24 22.20 -10.06 -7.49
CA GLY A 24 22.60 -8.70 -7.12
C GLY A 24 22.09 -8.29 -5.73
N LEU A 25 20.85 -8.64 -5.39
CA LEU A 25 20.25 -8.41 -4.08
C LEU A 25 21.00 -9.16 -2.98
N THR A 26 21.38 -10.41 -3.24
CA THR A 26 22.17 -11.22 -2.30
C THR A 26 23.53 -10.58 -2.02
N LEU A 27 24.24 -10.13 -3.05
CA LEU A 27 25.52 -9.43 -2.89
C LEU A 27 25.35 -8.09 -2.16
N ALA A 28 24.31 -7.32 -2.48
CA ALA A 28 24.02 -6.05 -1.81
C ALA A 28 23.71 -6.25 -0.32
N ARG A 29 23.00 -7.33 0.04
CA ARG A 29 22.74 -7.72 1.43
C ARG A 29 24.03 -8.11 2.18
N ILE A 30 24.92 -8.87 1.54
CA ILE A 30 26.23 -9.22 2.12
C ILE A 30 27.07 -7.95 2.36
N ALA A 31 27.04 -7.01 1.41
CA ALA A 31 27.75 -5.73 1.54
C ALA A 31 27.10 -4.75 2.52
N GLY A 32 25.84 -4.98 2.93
CA GLY A 32 25.08 -4.06 3.79
C GLY A 32 24.69 -2.74 3.11
N ASP A 33 24.77 -2.66 1.78
CA ASP A 33 24.47 -1.45 1.02
C ASP A 33 22.95 -1.30 0.81
N LYS A 34 22.33 -0.50 1.68
CA LYS A 34 20.87 -0.26 1.68
C LYS A 34 20.36 0.32 0.37
N TRP A 35 21.16 1.16 -0.31
CA TRP A 35 20.75 1.75 -1.59
C TRP A 35 20.71 0.68 -2.68
N LEU A 36 21.76 -0.15 -2.76
CA LEU A 36 21.79 -1.26 -3.71
C LEU A 36 20.71 -2.31 -3.42
N ILE A 37 20.42 -2.59 -2.15
CA ILE A 37 19.30 -3.47 -1.77
C ILE A 37 17.98 -2.89 -2.28
N ALA A 38 17.69 -1.62 -2.00
CA ALA A 38 16.45 -0.96 -2.45
C ALA A 38 16.34 -0.93 -3.98
N TYR A 39 17.44 -0.63 -4.67
CA TYR A 39 17.50 -0.63 -6.13
C TYR A 39 17.21 -2.02 -6.71
N ALA A 40 17.78 -3.09 -6.15
CA ALA A 40 17.53 -4.46 -6.60
C ALA A 40 16.09 -4.90 -6.34
N LEU A 41 15.55 -4.59 -5.16
CA LEU A 41 14.16 -4.86 -4.79
C LEU A 41 13.17 -4.17 -5.73
N ARG A 42 13.38 -2.89 -6.05
CA ARG A 42 12.55 -2.16 -7.02
C ARG A 42 12.53 -2.87 -8.37
N ASN A 43 13.66 -3.34 -8.85
CA ASN A 43 13.72 -4.05 -10.14
C ASN A 43 13.03 -5.42 -10.09
N LEU A 44 13.17 -6.16 -8.98
CA LEU A 44 12.42 -7.40 -8.75
C LEU A 44 10.91 -7.14 -8.71
N GLY A 45 10.49 -6.02 -8.13
CA GLY A 45 9.10 -5.59 -8.16
C GLY A 45 8.57 -5.36 -9.58
N HIS A 46 9.37 -4.72 -10.44
CA HIS A 46 9.01 -4.53 -11.85
C HIS A 46 8.89 -5.89 -12.57
N VAL A 47 9.84 -6.79 -12.34
CA VAL A 47 9.82 -8.17 -12.85
C VAL A 47 8.58 -8.93 -12.41
N ALA A 48 8.25 -8.88 -11.13
CA ALA A 48 7.08 -9.54 -10.58
C ALA A 48 5.77 -9.06 -11.25
N LEU A 49 5.63 -7.76 -11.47
CA LEU A 49 4.47 -7.20 -12.19
C LEU A 49 4.37 -7.65 -13.65
N LYS A 50 5.50 -7.93 -14.32
CA LYS A 50 5.51 -8.47 -15.69
C LYS A 50 5.21 -9.96 -15.74
N LEU A 51 5.53 -10.67 -14.67
CA LEU A 51 5.22 -12.08 -14.49
C LEU A 51 3.85 -12.31 -13.84
N ASP A 52 3.03 -11.25 -13.72
CA ASP A 52 1.68 -11.28 -13.13
C ASP A 52 1.65 -11.78 -11.67
N ASP A 53 2.69 -11.45 -10.89
CA ASP A 53 2.79 -11.71 -9.44
C ASP A 53 2.76 -10.40 -8.65
N PRO A 54 1.58 -9.78 -8.49
CA PRO A 54 1.45 -8.51 -7.79
C PRO A 54 1.70 -8.63 -6.27
N GLN A 55 1.57 -9.81 -5.67
CA GLN A 55 1.88 -10.04 -4.26
C GLN A 55 3.38 -9.99 -4.02
N HIS A 56 4.18 -10.64 -4.87
CA HIS A 56 5.63 -10.54 -4.78
C HIS A 56 6.10 -9.12 -5.09
N ALA A 57 5.51 -8.47 -6.10
CA ALA A 57 5.80 -7.07 -6.43
C ALA A 57 5.61 -6.16 -5.22
N THR A 58 4.46 -6.29 -4.54
CA THR A 58 4.13 -5.54 -3.33
C THR A 58 5.21 -5.71 -2.24
N LYS A 59 5.63 -6.95 -1.96
CA LYS A 59 6.67 -7.23 -0.96
C LYS A 59 7.99 -6.57 -1.32
N CYS A 60 8.41 -6.68 -2.58
CA CYS A 60 9.64 -6.08 -3.06
C CYS A 60 9.63 -4.55 -2.93
N TYR A 61 8.56 -3.88 -3.39
CA TYR A 61 8.49 -2.43 -3.30
C TYR A 61 8.35 -1.94 -1.86
N THR A 62 7.57 -2.61 -1.00
CA THR A 62 7.45 -2.20 0.40
C THR A 62 8.78 -2.32 1.16
N GLU A 63 9.52 -3.42 0.96
CA GLU A 63 10.88 -3.57 1.53
C GLU A 63 11.83 -2.50 0.97
N GLY A 64 11.82 -2.27 -0.34
CA GLY A 64 12.63 -1.25 -1.01
C GLY A 64 12.32 0.16 -0.51
N LEU A 65 11.04 0.50 -0.37
CA LEU A 65 10.55 1.80 0.10
C LEU A 65 10.94 2.06 1.56
N ALA A 66 10.88 1.03 2.42
CA ALA A 66 11.33 1.12 3.80
C ALA A 66 12.84 1.43 3.90
N LEU A 67 13.64 0.89 2.98
CA LEU A 67 15.07 1.20 2.86
C LEU A 67 15.31 2.59 2.30
N CYS A 68 14.58 3.00 1.26
CA CYS A 68 14.65 4.35 0.67
C CYS A 68 14.39 5.43 1.72
N ARG A 69 13.41 5.21 2.61
CA ARG A 69 13.14 6.09 3.77
C ARG A 69 14.38 6.30 4.64
N SER A 70 15.22 5.27 4.82
CA SER A 70 16.41 5.35 5.66
C SER A 70 17.61 6.02 4.99
N VAL A 71 17.70 5.93 3.66
CA VAL A 71 18.82 6.52 2.88
C VAL A 71 18.46 7.85 2.23
N GLY A 72 17.18 8.24 2.23
CA GLY A 72 16.69 9.48 1.63
C GLY A 72 16.62 9.48 0.10
N ASP A 73 16.65 8.31 -0.54
CA ASP A 73 16.61 8.21 -2.00
C ASP A 73 15.21 8.51 -2.54
N ARG A 74 15.08 9.57 -3.34
CA ARG A 74 13.81 10.02 -3.89
C ARG A 74 13.43 9.33 -5.21
N TRP A 75 14.41 8.90 -6.00
CA TRP A 75 14.20 8.28 -7.31
C TRP A 75 13.61 6.87 -7.16
N VAL A 76 14.25 6.03 -6.35
CA VAL A 76 13.75 4.69 -6.04
C VAL A 76 12.46 4.77 -5.24
N THR A 77 12.27 5.82 -4.43
CA THR A 77 10.97 6.05 -3.76
C THR A 77 9.85 6.27 -4.77
N GLU A 78 10.04 7.14 -5.76
CA GLU A 78 9.06 7.41 -6.82
C GLU A 78 8.67 6.11 -7.55
N GLU A 79 9.66 5.38 -8.06
CA GLU A 79 9.43 4.14 -8.81
C GLU A 79 8.78 3.05 -7.93
N CYS A 80 9.10 2.99 -6.63
CA CYS A 80 8.41 2.09 -5.70
C CYS A 80 6.95 2.50 -5.48
N LEU A 81 6.62 3.80 -5.42
CA LEU A 81 5.25 4.28 -5.30
C LEU A 81 4.43 3.96 -6.55
N GLU A 82 4.97 4.20 -7.75
CA GLU A 82 4.33 3.79 -9.01
C GLU A 82 4.16 2.27 -9.12
N GLY A 83 5.21 1.53 -8.74
CA GLY A 83 5.20 0.07 -8.70
C GLY A 83 4.11 -0.47 -7.78
N LEU A 84 3.96 0.11 -6.58
CA LEU A 84 2.90 -0.23 -5.64
C LEU A 84 1.51 0.18 -6.14
N ALA A 85 1.36 1.34 -6.78
CA ALA A 85 0.10 1.75 -7.41
C ALA A 85 -0.34 0.71 -8.45
N GLY A 86 0.61 0.25 -9.24
CA GLY A 86 0.41 -0.80 -10.21
C GLY A 86 0.07 -2.17 -9.61
N ALA A 87 0.73 -2.57 -8.52
CA ALA A 87 0.41 -3.79 -7.78
C ALA A 87 -0.97 -3.72 -7.12
N ALA A 88 -1.35 -2.55 -6.58
CA ALA A 88 -2.67 -2.26 -6.03
C ALA A 88 -3.76 -2.38 -7.09
N CYS A 89 -3.52 -1.80 -8.28
CA CYS A 89 -4.43 -1.91 -9.43
C CYS A 89 -4.66 -3.38 -9.83
N ALA A 90 -3.60 -4.19 -9.92
CA ALA A 90 -3.70 -5.61 -10.25
C ALA A 90 -4.46 -6.44 -9.19
N GLN A 91 -4.41 -6.00 -7.93
CA GLN A 91 -5.10 -6.64 -6.81
C GLN A 91 -6.47 -6.01 -6.49
N ALA A 92 -7.01 -5.17 -7.38
CA ALA A 92 -8.31 -4.49 -7.26
C ALA A 92 -8.43 -3.46 -6.12
N TYR A 93 -7.32 -3.01 -5.54
CA TYR A 93 -7.26 -1.89 -4.60
C TYR A 93 -7.20 -0.57 -5.37
N HIS A 94 -8.31 -0.25 -6.07
CA HIS A 94 -8.34 0.84 -7.04
C HIS A 94 -8.23 2.24 -6.41
N GLU A 95 -8.83 2.47 -5.24
CA GLU A 95 -8.68 3.76 -4.55
C GLU A 95 -7.25 3.98 -4.07
N GLU A 96 -6.63 2.94 -3.52
CA GLU A 96 -5.24 2.96 -3.08
C GLU A 96 -4.30 3.15 -4.26
N ALA A 97 -4.56 2.48 -5.39
CA ALA A 97 -3.81 2.67 -6.62
C ALA A 97 -3.85 4.13 -7.08
N ALA A 98 -5.04 4.75 -7.12
CA ALA A 98 -5.18 6.15 -7.51
C ALA A 98 -4.44 7.12 -6.57
N ARG A 99 -4.52 6.91 -5.24
CA ARG A 99 -3.74 7.69 -4.27
C ARG A 99 -2.23 7.53 -4.48
N LEU A 100 -1.75 6.31 -4.71
CA LEU A 100 -0.32 6.06 -4.95
C LEU A 100 0.15 6.65 -6.27
N PHE A 101 -0.65 6.59 -7.34
CA PHE A 101 -0.35 7.28 -8.60
C PHE A 101 -0.24 8.79 -8.39
N GLY A 102 -1.15 9.40 -7.61
CA GLY A 102 -1.07 10.83 -7.30
C GLY A 102 0.18 11.20 -6.51
N ALA A 103 0.54 10.39 -5.51
CA ALA A 103 1.76 10.62 -4.74
C ALA A 103 3.04 10.48 -5.59
N ALA A 104 3.06 9.49 -6.49
CA ALA A 104 4.15 9.32 -7.44
C ALA A 104 4.24 10.47 -8.44
N GLU A 105 3.11 10.92 -9.01
CA GLU A 105 3.04 12.05 -9.95
C GLU A 105 3.61 13.33 -9.34
N ALA A 106 3.24 13.65 -8.09
CA ALA A 106 3.77 14.82 -7.38
C ALA A 106 5.30 14.73 -7.17
N LEU A 107 5.83 13.53 -6.95
CA LEU A 107 7.27 13.31 -6.79
C LEU A 107 8.00 13.35 -8.13
N HIS A 108 7.41 12.76 -9.18
CA HIS A 108 7.90 12.79 -10.56
C HIS A 108 8.08 14.23 -11.06
N GLU A 109 7.10 15.10 -10.81
CA GLU A 109 7.17 16.54 -11.13
C GLU A 109 8.35 17.25 -10.44
N ILE A 110 8.63 16.91 -9.18
CA ILE A 110 9.75 17.47 -8.40
C ILE A 110 11.10 16.96 -8.92
N LEU A 111 11.17 15.70 -9.34
CA LEU A 111 12.40 15.07 -9.82
C LEU A 111 12.70 15.40 -11.28
N HIS A 112 11.72 15.88 -12.04
CA HIS A 112 11.80 16.04 -13.49
C HIS A 112 12.26 14.73 -14.18
N SER A 113 11.82 13.59 -13.64
CA SER A 113 12.18 12.27 -14.15
C SER A 113 11.50 12.01 -15.50
N HIS A 114 12.09 11.13 -16.30
CA HIS A 114 11.55 10.74 -17.60
C HIS A 114 11.66 9.23 -17.75
N HIS A 115 10.52 8.57 -17.92
CA HIS A 115 10.47 7.14 -18.14
C HIS A 115 10.70 6.77 -19.61
N ALA A 116 11.24 5.56 -19.83
CA ALA A 116 11.28 4.99 -21.18
C ALA A 116 9.85 4.69 -21.66
N ALA A 117 9.56 4.93 -22.94
CA ALA A 117 8.21 4.84 -23.50
C ALA A 117 7.45 3.53 -23.20
N PRO A 118 8.07 2.32 -23.24
CA PRO A 118 7.36 1.08 -22.91
C PRO A 118 6.89 1.03 -21.45
N TYR A 119 7.66 1.60 -20.53
CA TYR A 119 7.31 1.66 -19.11
C TYR A 119 6.17 2.66 -18.87
N GLN A 120 6.26 3.84 -19.50
CA GLN A 120 5.20 4.84 -19.44
C GLN A 120 3.86 4.30 -19.96
N ALA A 121 3.87 3.56 -21.07
CA ALA A 121 2.65 2.98 -21.63
C ALA A 121 1.97 1.94 -20.70
N ASP A 122 2.74 1.25 -19.86
CA ASP A 122 2.18 0.35 -18.85
C ASP A 122 1.54 1.10 -17.69
N ILE A 123 2.17 2.20 -17.24
CA ILE A 123 1.61 3.09 -16.22
C ILE A 123 0.30 3.68 -16.72
N ASP A 124 0.29 4.26 -17.92
CA ASP A 124 -0.90 4.87 -18.52
C ASP A 124 -2.06 3.87 -18.61
N ARG A 125 -1.77 2.61 -18.97
CA ARG A 125 -2.77 1.53 -19.01
C ARG A 125 -3.35 1.24 -17.62
N ARG A 126 -2.53 1.23 -16.57
CA ARG A 126 -2.95 0.98 -15.19
C ARG A 126 -3.74 2.14 -14.62
N ILE A 127 -3.35 3.38 -14.93
CA ILE A 127 -4.10 4.59 -14.62
C ILE A 127 -5.48 4.54 -15.30
N ALA A 128 -5.53 4.24 -16.60
CA ALA A 128 -6.79 4.13 -17.34
C ALA A 128 -7.71 3.03 -16.76
N SER A 129 -7.15 1.88 -16.39
CA SER A 129 -7.90 0.78 -15.74
C SER A 129 -8.46 1.19 -14.38
N THR A 130 -7.64 1.83 -13.55
CA THR A 130 -8.04 2.32 -12.23
C THR A 130 -9.15 3.36 -12.35
N ARG A 131 -8.99 4.30 -13.28
CA ARG A 131 -9.98 5.34 -13.57
C ARG A 131 -11.31 4.76 -14.06
N ALA A 132 -11.28 3.76 -14.94
CA ALA A 132 -12.49 3.09 -15.41
C ALA A 132 -13.24 2.38 -14.27
N ARG A 133 -12.54 1.87 -13.25
CA ARG A 133 -13.14 1.17 -12.10
C ARG A 133 -13.72 2.12 -11.05
N LEU A 134 -13.09 3.27 -10.81
CA LEU A 134 -13.56 4.28 -9.85
C LEU A 134 -14.55 5.28 -10.45
N GLY A 135 -14.56 5.42 -11.77
CA GLY A 135 -15.15 6.57 -12.45
C GLY A 135 -14.32 7.84 -12.31
N ASP A 136 -14.58 8.83 -13.16
CA ASP A 136 -13.77 10.05 -13.25
C ASP A 136 -13.67 10.83 -11.94
N ALA A 137 -14.80 11.02 -11.25
CA ALA A 137 -14.84 11.78 -10.00
C ALA A 137 -14.11 11.07 -8.86
N GLY A 138 -14.31 9.74 -8.72
CA GLY A 138 -13.65 8.93 -7.69
C GLY A 138 -12.14 8.86 -7.91
N PHE A 139 -11.72 8.66 -9.16
CA PHE A 139 -10.31 8.70 -9.53
C PHE A 139 -9.68 10.06 -9.25
N ALA A 140 -10.30 11.16 -9.69
CA ALA A 140 -9.76 12.50 -9.50
C ALA A 140 -9.63 12.87 -8.00
N ALA A 141 -10.61 12.49 -7.18
CA ALA A 141 -10.55 12.71 -5.73
C ALA A 141 -9.38 11.93 -5.08
N ALA A 142 -9.29 10.63 -5.34
CA ALA A 142 -8.22 9.79 -4.80
C ALA A 142 -6.82 10.20 -5.29
N LEU A 143 -6.70 10.58 -6.57
CA LEU A 143 -5.46 11.12 -7.14
C LEU A 143 -5.06 12.42 -6.44
N ALA A 144 -5.99 13.34 -6.22
CA ALA A 144 -5.74 14.60 -5.53
C ALA A 144 -5.31 14.39 -4.07
N GLU A 145 -5.94 13.45 -3.36
CA GLU A 145 -5.50 13.04 -2.01
C GLU A 145 -4.05 12.56 -2.01
N GLY A 146 -3.67 11.75 -2.99
CA GLY A 146 -2.29 11.29 -3.21
C GLY A 146 -1.31 12.42 -3.47
N ARG A 147 -1.64 13.31 -4.42
CA ARG A 147 -0.80 14.47 -4.78
C ARG A 147 -0.58 15.44 -3.62
N ALA A 148 -1.54 15.55 -2.71
CA ALA A 148 -1.44 16.40 -1.53
C ALA A 148 -0.54 15.82 -0.43
N MET A 149 -0.12 14.55 -0.53
CA MET A 149 0.76 13.94 0.46
C MET A 149 2.17 14.52 0.38
N THR A 150 2.76 14.78 1.54
CA THR A 150 4.22 14.95 1.60
C THR A 150 4.91 13.61 1.30
N LEU A 151 6.17 13.65 0.89
CA LEU A 151 6.96 12.43 0.67
C LEU A 151 6.91 11.47 1.87
N ALA A 152 7.03 12.00 3.10
CA ALA A 152 6.97 11.19 4.30
C ALA A 152 5.60 10.51 4.48
N LEU A 153 4.50 11.25 4.25
CA LEU A 153 3.15 10.70 4.33
C LEU A 153 2.88 9.67 3.22
N ALA A 154 3.37 9.90 2.00
CA ALA A 154 3.24 8.95 0.90
C ALA A 154 3.95 7.61 1.23
N ILE A 155 5.16 7.68 1.79
CA ILE A 155 5.90 6.49 2.23
C ILE A 155 5.16 5.78 3.35
N GLU A 156 4.70 6.50 4.38
CA GLU A 156 3.96 5.90 5.50
C GLU A 156 2.64 5.28 5.05
N TYR A 157 1.90 5.96 4.18
CA TYR A 157 0.68 5.46 3.57
C TYR A 157 0.94 4.14 2.85
N ALA A 158 1.91 4.12 1.93
CA ALA A 158 2.25 2.94 1.13
C ALA A 158 2.73 1.75 1.99
N LEU A 159 3.53 1.99 3.04
CA LEU A 159 3.97 0.95 3.97
C LEU A 159 2.85 0.46 4.90
N GLY A 160 1.79 1.24 5.08
CA GLY A 160 0.61 0.86 5.85
C GLY A 160 -0.42 0.03 5.08
N LEU A 161 -0.25 -0.14 3.76
CA LEU A 161 -1.15 -0.94 2.94
C LEU A 161 -0.88 -2.43 3.12
N ASN A 162 -1.89 -3.15 3.60
CA ASN A 162 -1.87 -4.61 3.69
C ASN A 162 -2.61 -5.21 2.49
N PHE A 163 -1.90 -5.45 1.39
CA PHE A 163 -2.45 -6.10 0.19
C PHE A 163 -2.72 -7.62 0.37
N THR A 164 -2.78 -8.12 1.60
CA THR A 164 -2.88 -9.55 1.93
C THR A 164 -4.31 -10.07 2.11
N GLU A 165 -5.34 -9.22 2.07
CA GLU A 165 -6.72 -9.72 2.04
C GLU A 165 -7.06 -10.16 0.61
N VAL A 166 -6.86 -11.47 0.35
CA VAL A 166 -7.59 -12.16 -0.71
C VAL A 166 -9.07 -12.09 -0.32
N VAL A 167 -9.81 -11.16 -0.92
CA VAL A 167 -11.26 -11.31 -1.02
C VAL A 167 -11.48 -12.33 -2.14
N PRO A 168 -11.95 -13.55 -1.85
CA PRO A 168 -12.28 -14.50 -2.90
C PRO A 168 -13.37 -13.89 -3.76
N ALA A 169 -13.12 -13.83 -5.07
CA ALA A 169 -14.13 -13.48 -6.07
C ALA A 169 -15.25 -14.54 -6.02
N GLY A 170 -16.26 -14.33 -5.19
CA GLY A 170 -17.38 -15.24 -5.07
C GLY A 170 -17.90 -15.40 -3.65
N SER A 171 -18.43 -14.32 -3.07
CA SER A 171 -19.42 -14.39 -1.97
C SER A 171 -20.07 -13.02 -1.85
N ALA A 172 -21.18 -12.82 -2.56
CA ALA A 172 -22.10 -11.75 -2.20
C ALA A 172 -22.89 -12.21 -0.98
N PRO A 173 -22.88 -11.50 0.16
CA PRO A 173 -23.93 -11.63 1.15
C PRO A 173 -24.97 -10.54 0.87
N ALA A 174 -26.15 -10.97 0.46
CA ALA A 174 -27.35 -10.16 0.59
C ALA A 174 -27.53 -9.82 2.08
N GLY A 175 -27.44 -8.54 2.44
CA GLY A 175 -27.65 -8.12 3.83
C GLY A 175 -27.45 -6.63 4.09
N LYS A 176 -28.51 -5.83 3.83
CA LYS A 176 -28.83 -4.46 4.30
C LYS A 176 -27.74 -3.37 4.19
N PRO A 177 -28.11 -2.09 3.97
CA PRO A 177 -27.14 -1.05 3.63
C PRO A 177 -26.26 -0.72 4.83
N VAL A 178 -25.05 -1.28 4.83
CA VAL A 178 -23.95 -0.91 5.71
C VAL A 178 -23.59 0.54 5.41
N SER A 179 -23.64 1.41 6.42
CA SER A 179 -23.46 2.85 6.24
C SER A 179 -22.08 3.16 5.65
N LYS A 180 -21.99 4.15 4.74
CA LYS A 180 -20.74 4.55 4.04
C LYS A 180 -19.54 4.82 4.95
N ARG A 181 -19.74 4.98 6.27
CA ARG A 181 -18.67 5.23 7.25
C ARG A 181 -18.04 3.94 7.80
N SER A 182 -18.76 2.81 7.84
CA SER A 182 -18.18 1.53 8.29
C SER A 182 -17.33 0.82 7.24
N ALA A 183 -17.41 1.27 5.99
CA ALA A 183 -16.48 0.88 4.94
C ALA A 183 -15.10 1.56 5.06
N LEU A 184 -14.95 2.62 5.87
CA LEU A 184 -13.70 3.39 5.99
C LEU A 184 -12.65 2.72 6.87
N LEU A 185 -13.06 1.81 7.76
CA LEU A 185 -12.13 1.13 8.68
C LEU A 185 -11.75 -0.24 8.15
N THR A 186 -10.44 -0.52 8.16
CA THR A 186 -9.89 -1.85 7.87
C THR A 186 -10.43 -2.90 8.86
N ALA A 187 -10.34 -4.18 8.54
CA ALA A 187 -10.77 -5.26 9.45
C ALA A 187 -10.10 -5.13 10.84
N ARG A 188 -8.80 -4.80 10.87
CA ARG A 188 -8.05 -4.60 12.10
C ARG A 188 -8.49 -3.36 12.87
N GLU A 189 -8.80 -2.27 12.18
CA GLU A 189 -9.33 -1.05 12.80
C GLU A 189 -10.75 -1.25 13.34
N ARG A 190 -11.57 -2.08 12.69
CA ARG A 190 -12.89 -2.49 13.21
C ARG A 190 -12.78 -3.33 14.47
N GLU A 191 -11.81 -4.24 14.53
CA GLU A 191 -11.51 -5.02 15.74
C GLU A 191 -11.04 -4.11 16.88
N VAL A 192 -10.12 -3.17 16.62
CA VAL A 192 -9.69 -2.16 17.60
C VAL A 192 -10.86 -1.29 18.04
N ALA A 193 -11.73 -0.84 17.12
CA ALA A 193 -12.92 -0.06 17.43
C ALA A 193 -13.93 -0.86 18.29
N ALA A 194 -14.09 -2.16 18.05
CA ALA A 194 -14.90 -3.04 18.87
C ALA A 194 -14.33 -3.19 20.29
N LEU A 195 -13.01 -3.34 20.43
CA LEU A 195 -12.34 -3.39 21.73
C LEU A 195 -12.42 -2.05 22.48
N ILE A 196 -12.35 -0.92 21.75
CA ILE A 196 -12.63 0.41 22.30
C ILE A 196 -14.06 0.48 22.83
N ALA A 197 -15.05 -0.03 22.08
CA ALA A 197 -16.45 -0.07 22.50
C ALA A 197 -16.69 -0.97 23.72
N ARG A 198 -15.86 -2.02 23.90
CA ARG A 198 -15.82 -2.84 25.12
C ARG A 198 -15.10 -2.18 26.30
N GLY A 199 -14.63 -0.95 26.15
CA GLY A 199 -13.99 -0.17 27.21
C GLY A 199 -12.51 -0.49 27.46
N LEU A 200 -11.84 -1.23 26.57
CA LEU A 200 -10.43 -1.57 26.77
C LEU A 200 -9.54 -0.33 26.55
N SER A 201 -8.46 -0.21 27.33
CA SER A 201 -7.40 0.79 27.17
C SER A 201 -6.42 0.40 26.06
N ASN A 202 -5.54 1.30 25.61
CA ASN A 202 -4.52 0.97 24.59
C ASN A 202 -3.64 -0.20 25.02
N ARG A 203 -3.23 -0.24 26.30
CA ARG A 203 -2.48 -1.35 26.88
C ARG A 203 -3.25 -2.67 26.81
N HIS A 204 -4.54 -2.68 27.17
CA HIS A 204 -5.34 -3.90 27.10
C HIS A 204 -5.65 -4.34 25.66
N ILE A 205 -5.88 -3.40 24.75
CA ILE A 205 -6.01 -3.69 23.32
C ILE A 205 -4.73 -4.32 22.80
N ALA A 206 -3.57 -3.75 23.13
CA ALA A 206 -2.26 -4.27 22.73
C ALA A 206 -2.05 -5.71 23.20
N SER A 207 -2.37 -6.00 24.47
CA SER A 207 -2.32 -7.35 25.02
C SER A 207 -3.30 -8.31 24.34
N HIS A 208 -4.54 -7.89 24.08
CA HIS A 208 -5.56 -8.71 23.42
C HIS A 208 -5.16 -9.07 21.99
N LEU A 209 -4.56 -8.09 21.29
CA LEU A 209 -4.17 -8.18 19.89
C LEU A 209 -2.75 -8.71 19.67
N LYS A 210 -2.01 -8.98 20.76
CA LYS A 210 -0.59 -9.40 20.76
C LYS A 210 0.31 -8.47 19.93
N ILE A 211 0.12 -7.16 20.10
CA ILE A 211 0.91 -6.10 19.44
C ILE A 211 1.52 -5.15 20.47
N PRO A 212 2.54 -4.34 20.12
CA PRO A 212 3.05 -3.30 21.00
C PRO A 212 2.00 -2.22 21.33
N GLU A 213 2.06 -1.65 22.55
CA GLU A 213 1.13 -0.60 23.00
C GLU A 213 1.13 0.63 22.09
N ARG A 214 2.31 1.02 21.59
CA ARG A 214 2.47 2.12 20.62
C ARG A 214 1.72 1.85 19.32
N THR A 215 1.67 0.59 18.86
CA THR A 215 0.93 0.18 17.67
C THR A 215 -0.57 0.25 17.90
N ALA A 216 -1.06 -0.15 19.08
CA ALA A 216 -2.46 0.01 19.45
C ALA A 216 -2.85 1.50 19.50
N GLN A 217 -1.99 2.38 20.02
CA GLN A 217 -2.19 3.82 20.00
C GLN A 217 -2.28 4.38 18.57
N THR A 218 -1.39 3.95 17.66
CA THR A 218 -1.44 4.32 16.24
C THR A 218 -2.76 3.90 15.60
N HIS A 219 -3.22 2.67 15.85
CA HIS A 219 -4.53 2.23 15.35
C HIS A 219 -5.67 3.10 15.87
N VAL A 220 -5.68 3.47 17.15
CA VAL A 220 -6.69 4.38 17.71
C VAL A 220 -6.65 5.74 17.02
N GLN A 221 -5.48 6.31 16.79
CA GLN A 221 -5.34 7.61 16.11
C GLN A 221 -5.82 7.55 14.66
N ASN A 222 -5.50 6.48 13.95
CA ASN A 222 -5.95 6.27 12.57
C ASN A 222 -7.47 6.13 12.49
N ILE A 223 -8.09 5.44 13.45
CA ILE A 223 -9.55 5.33 13.55
C ILE A 223 -10.19 6.69 13.79
N LEU A 224 -9.65 7.51 14.71
CA LEU A 224 -10.14 8.87 14.96
C LEU A 224 -10.12 9.71 13.68
N ASN A 225 -8.98 9.70 12.97
CA ASN A 225 -8.80 10.45 11.73
C ASN A 225 -9.76 9.96 10.62
N LYS A 226 -9.88 8.64 10.43
CA LYS A 226 -10.73 8.04 9.40
C LYS A 226 -12.22 8.23 9.66
N LEU A 227 -12.65 8.20 10.92
CA LEU A 227 -14.03 8.45 11.30
C LEU A 227 -14.37 9.95 11.38
N GLY A 228 -13.37 10.83 11.36
CA GLY A 228 -13.53 12.26 11.56
C GLY A 228 -14.06 12.61 12.96
N VAL A 229 -13.69 11.81 13.97
CA VAL A 229 -14.11 11.99 15.35
C VAL A 229 -12.91 12.28 16.25
N ASN A 230 -13.14 13.00 17.34
CA ASN A 230 -12.07 13.62 18.12
C ASN A 230 -11.84 12.93 19.47
N SER A 231 -12.61 11.87 19.78
CA SER A 231 -12.51 11.17 21.06
C SER A 231 -12.73 9.67 20.93
N ARG A 232 -12.05 8.90 21.80
CA ARG A 232 -12.24 7.46 21.95
C ARG A 232 -13.70 7.09 22.25
N THR A 233 -14.41 7.92 23.00
CA THR A 233 -15.83 7.73 23.32
C THR A 233 -16.69 7.81 22.06
N GLN A 234 -16.40 8.72 21.13
CA GLN A 234 -17.10 8.80 19.84
C GLN A 234 -16.83 7.58 18.96
N VAL A 235 -15.62 7.02 18.99
CA VAL A 235 -15.29 5.74 18.33
C VAL A 235 -16.12 4.59 18.93
N ALA A 236 -16.25 4.55 20.26
CA ALA A 236 -17.07 3.55 20.93
C ALA A 236 -18.56 3.63 20.53
N VAL A 237 -19.15 4.83 20.55
CA VAL A 237 -20.54 5.06 20.12
C VAL A 237 -20.73 4.62 18.67
N TRP A 238 -19.83 5.05 17.78
CA TRP A 238 -19.88 4.68 16.38
C TRP A 238 -19.82 3.17 16.14
N ALA A 239 -19.00 2.44 16.90
CA ALA A 239 -18.87 0.99 16.77
C ALA A 239 -20.14 0.25 17.22
N VAL A 240 -20.87 0.77 18.21
CA VAL A 240 -22.19 0.25 18.61
C VAL A 240 -23.22 0.50 17.51
N GLU A 241 -23.28 1.72 16.97
CA GLU A 241 -24.21 2.12 15.90
C GLU A 241 -24.03 1.29 14.62
N ASN A 242 -22.81 0.81 14.36
CA ASN A 242 -22.49 -0.02 13.19
C ASN A 242 -22.43 -1.52 13.49
N GLY A 243 -22.91 -1.97 14.67
CA GLY A 243 -23.10 -3.39 14.97
C GLY A 243 -21.82 -4.19 15.19
N LEU A 244 -20.70 -3.55 15.54
CA LEU A 244 -19.40 -4.23 15.72
C LEU A 244 -19.31 -5.05 17.02
N LEU A 245 -20.32 -4.98 17.90
CA LEU A 245 -20.38 -5.78 19.13
C LEU A 245 -21.00 -7.17 18.95
N SER A 246 -21.59 -7.49 17.79
CA SER A 246 -22.22 -8.78 17.50
C SER A 246 -21.29 -9.76 16.77
N SER A 247 -20.17 -10.13 17.39
CA SER A 247 -19.46 -11.37 17.07
C SER A 247 -18.60 -11.82 18.25
N SER A 248 -19.28 -12.27 19.30
CA SER A 248 -18.71 -13.16 20.31
C SER A 248 -19.82 -14.12 20.68
N ARG A 249 -19.81 -15.30 20.06
CA ARG A 249 -20.46 -16.48 20.61
C ARG A 249 -19.39 -17.56 20.66
N ASP A 250 -19.03 -17.86 21.90
CA ASP A 250 -18.54 -19.11 22.50
C ASP A 250 -17.53 -19.96 21.71
#